data_AF-A0A7T2YTX3-F1
#
_entry.id   AF-A0A7T2YTX3-F1
#
_cell.length_a   1.000
_cell.length_b   1.000
_cell.length_c   1.000
_cell.angle_alpha   90.00
_cell.angle_beta   90.00
_cell.angle_gamma   90.00
#
_symmetry.space_group_name_H-M   'P 1'
#
loop_
_entity.id
_entity.type
_entity.pdbx_description
1 polymer ?
#
loop_
_entity_poly.entity_id
_entity_poly.type
_entity_poly.pdbx_seq_one_letter_code
_entity_poly.pdbx_strand_id
1 'polypeptide(L)' 'MEKYRFNVFGRIIAIERADAHWRCFNVGADGKRAPALLAIPADVTHAELAQYLYDIYHESAAASDQDIFEIT' A
#
# COMPACT_ATOMS: atom_id res chain seq x y z
N MET A 1 12.82 5.96 9.77
CA MET A 1 11.40 5.63 9.56
C MET A 1 11.33 5.02 8.17
N GLU A 2 11.05 3.72 8.09
CA GLU A 2 10.99 3.02 6.81
C GLU A 2 9.69 3.36 6.10
N LYS A 3 9.81 3.56 4.79
CA LYS A 3 8.75 4.10 3.97
C LYS A 3 8.80 3.42 2.62
N TYR A 4 7.71 2.75 2.32
CA TYR A 4 7.52 1.98 1.10
C TYR A 4 6.36 2.60 0.33
N ARG A 5 6.39 2.45 -0.99
CA ARG A 5 5.30 2.88 -1.85
C ARG A 5 4.95 1.75 -2.77
N PHE A 6 3.67 1.53 -2.98
CA PHE A 6 3.18 0.51 -3.89
C PHE A 6 2.27 1.16 -4.92
N ASN A 7 2.45 0.78 -6.18
CA ASN A 7 1.35 0.85 -7.12
C ASN A 7 0.38 -0.28 -6.75
N VAL A 8 -0.90 0.03 -6.60
CA VAL A 8 -1.96 -0.93 -6.33
C VAL A 8 -3.03 -0.71 -7.38
N PHE A 9 -2.96 -1.39 -8.51
CA PHE A 9 -3.96 -1.25 -9.58
C PHE A 9 -4.11 0.21 -10.08
N GLY A 10 -3.01 0.96 -10.17
CA GLY A 10 -2.99 2.34 -10.67
C GLY A 10 -3.12 3.44 -9.60
N ARG A 11 -3.41 3.11 -8.34
CA ARG A 11 -3.32 4.05 -7.20
C ARG A 11 -2.01 3.85 -6.44
N ILE A 12 -1.46 4.94 -5.90
CA ILE A 12 -0.26 4.86 -5.07
C ILE A 12 -0.67 4.79 -3.60
N ILE A 13 -0.23 3.73 -2.91
CA ILE A 13 -0.33 3.62 -1.45
C ILE A 13 1.07 3.76 -0.85
N ALA A 14 1.26 4.73 0.04
CA ALA A 14 2.45 4.85 0.87
C ALA A 14 2.22 4.15 2.20
N ILE A 15 3.18 3.32 2.60
CA ILE A 15 3.15 2.54 3.84
C ILE A 15 4.39 2.92 4.65
N GLU A 16 4.18 3.33 5.89
CA GLU A 16 5.25 3.77 6.79
C GLU A 16 5.22 2.97 8.08
N ARG A 17 6.38 2.51 8.54
CA ARG A 17 6.52 1.88 9.85
C ARG A 17 6.55 2.96 10.92
N ALA A 18 5.56 2.96 11.80
CA ALA A 18 5.46 3.85 12.96
C ALA A 18 5.37 3.01 14.23
N ASP A 19 6.47 2.96 14.97
CA ASP A 19 6.66 2.07 16.12
C ASP A 19 6.38 0.60 15.73
N ALA A 20 5.45 -0.06 16.42
CA ALA A 20 5.04 -1.43 16.15
C ALA A 20 3.94 -1.53 15.06
N HIS A 21 3.48 -0.42 14.47
CA HIS A 21 2.32 -0.42 13.57
C HIS A 21 2.66 0.13 12.18
N TRP A 22 1.79 -0.21 11.22
CA TRP A 22 1.81 0.36 9.88
C TRP A 22 0.85 1.55 9.78
N ARG A 23 1.30 2.61 9.10
CA ARG A 23 0.45 3.72 8.68
C ARG A 23 0.37 3.74 7.16
N CYS A 24 -0.85 3.81 6.65
CA CYS A 24 -1.13 3.73 5.22
C CYS A 24 -1.73 5.04 4.72
N PHE A 25 -1.29 5.50 3.55
CA PHE A 25 -1.77 6.72 2.94
C PHE A 25 -2.01 6.53 1.45
N ASN A 26 -3.15 7.00 0.95
CA ASN A 26 -3.35 7.23 -0.48
C ASN A 26 -2.54 8.45 -0.90
N VAL A 27 -1.81 8.32 -2.01
CA VAL A 27 -1.03 9.43 -2.60
C VAL A 27 -1.72 9.88 -3.88
N GLY A 28 -2.20 11.12 -3.88
CA GLY A 28 -2.82 11.75 -5.04
C GLY A 28 -1.78 12.11 -6.12
N ALA A 29 -2.26 12.39 -7.33
CA ALA A 29 -1.39 12.83 -8.44
C ALA A 29 -0.66 14.16 -8.15
N ASP A 30 -1.19 14.98 -7.24
CA ASP A 30 -0.56 16.21 -6.73
C ASP A 30 0.44 15.96 -5.59
N GLY A 31 0.71 14.69 -5.26
CA GLY A 31 1.62 14.26 -4.21
C GLY A 31 1.04 14.37 -2.79
N LYS A 32 -0.19 14.88 -2.62
CA LYS A 32 -0.82 14.97 -1.31
C LYS A 32 -1.15 13.58 -0.77
N ARG A 33 -1.21 13.51 0.56
CA ARG A 33 -1.44 12.27 1.31
C ARG A 33 -2.74 12.37 2.06
N ALA A 34 -3.58 11.36 1.90
CA ALA A 34 -4.76 11.14 2.72
C ALA A 34 -4.62 9.80 3.43
N PRO A 35 -5.04 9.65 4.70
CA PRO A 35 -5.08 8.35 5.37
C PRO A 35 -5.84 7.32 4.52
N ALA A 36 -5.25 6.14 4.34
CA ALA A 36 -5.94 5.01 3.73
C ALA A 36 -6.61 4.19 4.83
N LEU A 37 -7.84 3.75 4.59
CA LEU A 37 -8.58 2.84 5.48
C LEU A 37 -8.08 1.40 5.29
N LEU A 38 -6.79 1.19 5.52
CA LEU A 38 -6.08 -0.08 5.37
C LEU A 38 -5.38 -0.40 6.69
N ALA A 39 -5.81 -1.46 7.37
CA ALA A 39 -5.24 -1.90 8.63
C ALA A 39 -4.30 -3.09 8.38
N ILE A 40 -3.00 -2.85 8.36
CA ILE A 40 -1.99 -3.91 8.20
C ILE A 40 -1.57 -4.42 9.58
N PRO A 41 -1.64 -5.74 9.86
CA PRO A 41 -1.14 -6.31 11.10
C PRO A 41 0.35 -5.99 11.35
N ALA A 42 0.71 -5.81 12.62
CA ALA A 42 2.06 -5.40 13.04
C ALA A 42 3.18 -6.39 12.68
N ASP A 43 2.83 -7.67 12.61
CA ASP A 43 3.68 -8.81 12.32
C ASP A 43 3.95 -9.00 10.82
N VAL A 44 3.15 -8.38 9.94
CA VAL A 44 3.44 -8.32 8.50
C VAL A 44 4.77 -7.62 8.29
N THR A 45 5.70 -8.34 7.67
CA THR A 45 7.02 -7.83 7.29
C THR A 45 6.94 -7.02 6.00
N HIS A 46 7.97 -6.24 5.72
CA HIS A 46 8.07 -5.49 4.46
C HIS A 46 7.91 -6.39 3.22
N ALA A 47 8.54 -7.57 3.23
CA ALA A 47 8.48 -8.52 2.11
C ALA A 47 7.07 -9.09 1.86
N GLU A 48 6.22 -9.09 2.88
CA GLU A 48 4.85 -9.60 2.80
C GLU A 48 3.84 -8.50 2.42
N LEU A 49 4.23 -7.21 2.43
CA LEU A 49 3.31 -6.10 2.15
C LEU A 49 2.66 -6.21 0.77
N ALA A 50 3.42 -6.62 -0.26
CA ALA A 50 2.88 -6.76 -1.61
C ALA A 50 1.79 -7.86 -1.67
N GLN A 51 2.05 -9.02 -1.08
CA GLN A 51 1.07 -10.11 -1.00
C GLN A 51 -0.15 -9.70 -0.17
N TYR A 52 0.07 -9.04 0.97
CA TYR A 52 -1.02 -8.54 1.81
C TYR A 52 -1.92 -7.56 1.05
N LEU A 53 -1.33 -6.63 0.29
CA LEU A 53 -2.09 -5.72 -0.57
C LEU A 53 -2.87 -6.48 -1.66
N TYR A 54 -2.30 -7.55 -2.21
CA TYR A 54 -2.99 -8.40 -3.18
C TYR A 54 -4.22 -9.07 -2.54
N ASP A 55 -4.06 -9.69 -1.38
CA ASP A 55 -5.16 -10.36 -0.68
C ASP A 55 -6.32 -9.39 -0.39
N ILE A 56 -6.02 -8.16 0.01
CA ILE A 56 -7.03 -7.13 0.31
C ILE A 56 -7.67 -6.55 -0.95
N TYR A 57 -6.94 -6.43 -2.06
CA TYR A 57 -7.41 -5.67 -3.23
C TYR A 57 -7.59 -6.48 -4.51
N HIS A 58 -7.40 -7.80 -4.51
CA HIS A 58 -7.50 -8.63 -5.70
C HIS A 58 -8.85 -8.49 -6.44
N GLU A 59 -9.96 -8.21 -5.74
CA GLU A 59 -11.26 -7.95 -6.39
C GLU A 59 -11.25 -6.68 -7.27
N SER A 60 -10.38 -5.72 -6.95
CA SER A 60 -10.19 -4.50 -7.76
C SER A 60 -9.34 -4.75 -9.02
N ALA A 61 -8.71 -5.92 -9.15
CA ALA A 61 -7.86 -6.26 -10.30
C ALA A 61 -8.65 -6.24 -11.61
N ALA A 62 -9.92 -6.66 -11.59
CA ALA A 62 -10.76 -6.69 -12.78
C ALA A 62 -11.04 -5.30 -13.39
N ALA A 63 -10.80 -4.23 -12.64
CA ALA A 63 -11.02 -2.84 -13.07
C ALA A 63 -9.73 -2.13 -13.51
N SER A 64 -8.59 -2.83 -13.59
CA SER A 64 -7.27 -2.24 -13.85
C SER A 64 -6.37 -3.13 -14.70
N ASP A 65 -5.71 -2.54 -15.70
CA ASP A 65 -4.65 -3.20 -16.49
C ASP A 65 -3.26 -3.17 -15.80
N GLN A 66 -3.18 -2.64 -14.58
CA GLN A 66 -1.97 -2.56 -13.75
C GLN A 66 -1.97 -3.63 -12.66
N ASP A 67 -0.80 -4.01 -12.13
CA ASP A 67 -0.66 -4.96 -11.01
C ASP A 67 -0.21 -4.25 -9.71
N ILE A 68 0.04 -5.02 -8.65
CA ILE A 68 0.62 -4.55 -7.39
C ILE A 68 2.13 -4.74 -7.38
N PHE A 69 2.89 -3.66 -7.24
CA PHE A 69 4.34 -3.70 -7.13
C PHE A 69 4.89 -2.50 -6.36
N GLU A 70 6.04 -2.70 -5.72
CA GLU A 70 6.73 -1.62 -5.02
C GLU A 70 7.34 -0.63 -6.02
N ILE A 71 7.26 0.66 -5.71
CA ILE A 71 7.84 1.75 -6.48
C ILE A 71 8.88 2.49 -5.64
N THR A 72 10.04 2.74 -6.25
CA THR A 72 11.22 3.35 -5.61
C THR A 72 11.09 4.87 -5.48
#